data_AF-I5C4L3-F1
#
_entry.id   AF-I5C4L3-F1
#
_cell.length_a   1.000
_cell.length_b   1.000
_cell.length_c   1.000
_cell.angle_alpha   90.00
_cell.angle_beta   90.00
_cell.angle_gamma   90.00
#
_symmetry.space_group_name_H-M   'P 1'
#
loop_
_entity.id
_entity.type
_entity.pdbx_description
1 polymer ?
#
loop_
_entity_poly.entity_id
_entity_poly.type
_entity_poly.pdbx_seq_one_letter_code
_entity_poly.pdbx_strand_id
1 'polypeptide(L)'
;MKFNLNYTLLAAGFLAAVSCTYEFPDTTVAPPDSGEVDLSRIINVGNSLTAGFMDGALYTRGQQNSFAVILAEQSTAVGGRSTRLPDINSENGFFGLGPGGQPLGRLVLQVNPQTGAVGPAPIGPGDVPAPFTGDRADLDNFGVPGITLGTALTPLLGGPASPENPAFNPLYARFASAPGQSTVIGDAAAALASGGTFFTFWLGNNDVLGYAIGGAANPAILTSDADFQMRLNLALGALLQANPAAKGAVANIPNLDVLPFFNLVPWNALPLDGPQPLS
;
A
#
# COMPACT_ATOMS: atom_id res chain seq x y z
N MET A 1 68.45 -30.78 -12.15
CA MET A 1 67.17 -31.12 -12.82
C MET A 1 66.88 -30.06 -13.87
N LYS A 2 66.88 -30.40 -15.17
CA LYS A 2 66.49 -29.47 -16.23
C LYS A 2 64.97 -29.48 -16.35
N PHE A 3 64.30 -28.39 -15.96
CA PHE A 3 62.87 -28.23 -16.20
C PHE A 3 62.65 -28.04 -17.72
N ASN A 4 62.01 -29.03 -18.37
CA ASN A 4 61.69 -28.95 -19.78
C ASN A 4 60.44 -28.09 -19.98
N LEU A 5 60.67 -26.84 -20.39
CA LEU A 5 59.64 -25.82 -20.64
C LEU A 5 58.51 -26.31 -21.57
N ASN A 6 58.83 -27.21 -22.51
CA ASN A 6 57.86 -27.79 -23.44
C ASN A 6 56.81 -28.68 -22.75
N TYR A 7 57.16 -29.40 -21.68
CA TYR A 7 56.19 -30.21 -20.93
C TYR A 7 55.32 -29.34 -20.00
N THR A 8 55.86 -28.22 -19.53
CA THR A 8 55.12 -27.25 -18.70
C THR A 8 54.07 -26.51 -19.52
N LEU A 9 54.40 -26.14 -20.77
CA LEU A 9 53.45 -25.53 -21.71
C LEU A 9 52.36 -26.50 -22.17
N LEU A 10 52.70 -27.78 -22.38
CA LEU A 10 51.72 -28.80 -22.75
C LEU A 10 50.75 -29.12 -21.60
N ALA A 11 51.24 -29.16 -20.35
CA ALA A 11 50.42 -29.36 -19.16
C ALA A 11 49.50 -28.15 -18.88
N ALA A 12 49.99 -26.92 -19.09
CA ALA A 12 49.19 -25.70 -18.95
C ALA A 12 48.11 -25.59 -20.03
N GLY A 13 48.41 -25.99 -21.28
CA GLY A 13 47.42 -26.06 -22.37
C GLY A 13 46.34 -27.11 -22.12
N PHE A 14 46.68 -28.25 -21.50
CA PHE A 14 45.69 -29.27 -21.13
C PHE A 14 44.79 -28.78 -19.99
N LEU A 15 45.33 -28.16 -18.93
CA LEU A 15 44.49 -27.61 -17.84
C LEU A 15 43.54 -26.49 -18.29
N ALA A 16 43.91 -25.69 -19.29
CA ALA A 16 43.03 -24.68 -19.86
C ALA A 16 41.92 -25.27 -20.77
N ALA A 17 42.15 -26.45 -21.35
CA ALA A 17 41.17 -27.13 -22.19
C ALA A 17 40.16 -27.99 -21.40
N VAL A 18 40.45 -28.33 -20.13
CA VAL A 18 39.55 -29.09 -19.24
C VAL A 18 38.93 -28.24 -18.14
N SER A 19 39.10 -26.91 -18.16
CA SER A 19 38.32 -26.02 -17.30
C SER A 19 36.89 -25.95 -17.84
N CYS A 20 36.09 -26.97 -17.55
CA CYS A 20 34.65 -26.89 -17.66
C CYS A 20 34.21 -25.78 -16.69
N THR A 21 33.91 -24.60 -17.23
CA THR A 21 33.12 -23.62 -16.50
C THR A 21 31.78 -24.28 -16.22
N TYR A 22 31.53 -24.59 -14.96
CA TYR A 22 30.18 -24.94 -14.54
C TYR A 22 29.34 -23.67 -14.67
N GLU A 23 28.70 -23.50 -15.82
CA GLU A 23 27.63 -22.53 -16.02
C GLU A 23 26.48 -23.03 -15.15
N PHE A 24 26.14 -22.28 -14.09
CA PHE A 24 24.90 -22.58 -13.37
C PHE A 24 23.76 -22.58 -14.40
N PRO A 25 22.86 -23.58 -14.40
CA PRO A 25 21.71 -23.52 -15.27
C PRO A 25 20.95 -22.24 -14.94
N ASP A 26 21.05 -21.27 -15.84
CA ASP A 26 20.31 -20.04 -15.73
C ASP A 26 18.85 -20.46 -15.80
N THR A 27 18.13 -20.37 -14.68
CA THR A 27 16.69 -20.56 -14.71
C THR A 27 16.19 -19.50 -15.66
N THR A 28 15.80 -19.90 -16.87
CA THR A 28 15.25 -18.98 -17.87
C THR A 28 14.01 -18.35 -17.26
N VAL A 29 14.17 -17.16 -16.70
CA VAL A 29 13.05 -16.37 -16.21
C VAL A 29 12.28 -15.99 -17.45
N ALA A 30 11.08 -16.55 -17.61
CA ALA A 30 10.21 -16.15 -18.71
C ALA A 30 10.04 -14.64 -18.66
N PRO A 31 10.11 -13.93 -19.80
CA PRO A 31 9.87 -12.50 -19.82
C PRO A 31 8.47 -12.21 -19.24
N PRO A 32 8.27 -11.06 -18.60
CA PRO A 32 6.95 -10.65 -18.14
C PRO A 32 5.92 -10.72 -19.28
N ASP A 33 4.75 -11.28 -19.00
CA ASP A 33 3.65 -11.44 -19.94
C ASP A 33 2.35 -11.01 -19.26
N SER A 34 1.58 -10.14 -19.92
CA SER A 34 0.26 -9.72 -19.45
C SER A 34 -0.84 -10.73 -19.82
N GLY A 35 -0.53 -11.75 -20.62
CA GLY A 35 -1.50 -12.69 -21.14
C GLY A 35 -2.61 -11.94 -21.90
N GLU A 36 -3.85 -12.02 -21.38
CA GLU A 36 -5.01 -11.38 -21.98
C GLU A 36 -5.46 -10.08 -21.28
N VAL A 37 -4.69 -9.56 -20.32
CA VAL A 37 -5.04 -8.30 -19.63
C VAL A 37 -4.34 -7.10 -20.25
N ASP A 38 -5.07 -6.00 -20.39
CA ASP A 38 -4.52 -4.70 -20.76
C ASP A 38 -4.25 -3.89 -19.49
N LEU A 39 -2.95 -3.73 -19.16
CA LEU A 39 -2.50 -3.04 -17.96
C LEU A 39 -2.03 -1.60 -18.25
N SER A 40 -2.36 -1.03 -19.42
CA SER A 40 -1.92 0.30 -19.85
C SER A 40 -2.35 1.42 -18.89
N ARG A 41 -3.49 1.28 -18.20
CA ARG A 41 -3.90 2.17 -17.09
C ARG A 41 -4.67 1.40 -16.02
N ILE A 42 -4.06 1.24 -14.84
CA ILE A 42 -4.63 0.53 -13.70
C ILE A 42 -5.28 1.54 -12.73
N ILE A 43 -6.59 1.38 -12.47
CA ILE A 43 -7.31 2.16 -11.46
C ILE A 43 -7.36 1.36 -10.15
N ASN A 44 -6.81 1.93 -9.09
CA ASN A 44 -6.66 1.27 -7.80
C ASN A 44 -7.68 1.80 -6.79
N VAL A 45 -8.51 0.91 -6.25
CA VAL A 45 -9.55 1.24 -5.26
C VAL A 45 -9.25 0.51 -3.96
N GLY A 46 -9.24 1.23 -2.85
CA GLY A 46 -9.05 0.62 -1.54
C GLY A 46 -8.92 1.63 -0.41
N ASN A 47 -8.19 1.24 0.63
CA ASN A 47 -8.03 2.07 1.82
C ASN A 47 -6.57 2.41 2.11
N SER A 48 -6.15 2.32 3.38
CA SER A 48 -4.83 2.65 3.89
C SER A 48 -3.69 1.99 3.12
N LEU A 49 -3.78 0.67 2.83
CA LEU A 49 -2.70 -0.05 2.14
C LEU A 49 -2.57 0.39 0.67
N THR A 50 -3.70 0.63 0.01
CA THR A 50 -3.75 1.15 -1.36
C THR A 50 -3.22 2.57 -1.43
N ALA A 51 -3.54 3.38 -0.43
CA ALA A 51 -3.06 4.76 -0.32
C ALA A 51 -1.55 4.85 -0.03
N GLY A 52 -0.95 3.82 0.59
CA GLY A 52 0.42 3.88 1.12
C GLY A 52 0.51 4.56 2.48
N PHE A 53 -0.54 4.45 3.30
CA PHE A 53 -0.51 4.87 4.69
C PHE A 53 0.32 3.88 5.50
N MET A 54 1.34 4.39 6.18
CA MET A 54 2.24 3.61 7.02
C MET A 54 2.81 4.51 8.11
N ASP A 55 3.40 3.94 9.15
CA ASP A 55 4.01 4.71 10.23
C ASP A 55 3.03 5.71 10.91
N GLY A 56 1.73 5.40 10.90
CA GLY A 56 0.69 6.27 11.45
C GLY A 56 0.37 7.52 10.62
N ALA A 57 0.90 7.69 9.41
CA ALA A 57 0.60 8.84 8.57
C ALA A 57 0.54 8.50 7.08
N LEU A 58 -0.09 9.38 6.29
CA LEU A 58 0.09 9.41 4.85
C LEU A 58 1.20 10.42 4.54
N TYR A 59 2.22 10.00 3.78
CA TYR A 59 3.35 10.84 3.38
C TYR A 59 3.87 10.37 2.01
N THR A 60 4.54 11.25 1.26
CA THR A 60 4.87 11.04 -0.16
C THR A 60 5.62 9.72 -0.40
N ARG A 61 6.66 9.45 0.38
CA ARG A 61 7.41 8.19 0.27
C ARG A 61 6.54 6.97 0.57
N GLY A 62 5.62 7.04 1.54
CA GLY A 62 4.68 5.96 1.82
C GLY A 62 3.76 5.68 0.64
N GLN A 63 3.21 6.73 0.01
CA GLN A 63 2.36 6.59 -1.18
C GLN A 63 3.10 5.92 -2.34
N GLN A 64 4.35 6.34 -2.60
CA GLN A 64 5.24 5.77 -3.62
C GLN A 64 5.62 4.30 -3.37
N ASN A 65 5.46 3.80 -2.14
CA ASN A 65 5.77 2.41 -1.76
C ASN A 65 4.50 1.61 -1.40
N SER A 66 3.33 2.11 -1.80
CA SER A 66 2.08 1.35 -1.68
C SER A 66 2.08 0.13 -2.61
N PHE A 67 1.32 -0.91 -2.26
CA PHE A 67 1.22 -2.10 -3.12
C PHE A 67 0.66 -1.74 -4.51
N ALA A 68 -0.23 -0.75 -4.57
CA ALA A 68 -0.82 -0.26 -5.81
C ALA A 68 0.24 0.35 -6.74
N VAL A 69 1.18 1.12 -6.19
CA VAL A 69 2.32 1.64 -6.96
C VAL A 69 3.25 0.51 -7.37
N ILE A 70 3.63 -0.37 -6.43
CA ILE A 70 4.53 -1.49 -6.74
C ILE A 70 3.95 -2.36 -7.87
N LEU A 71 2.65 -2.67 -7.84
CA LEU A 71 1.98 -3.44 -8.88
C LEU A 71 2.00 -2.73 -10.24
N ALA A 72 1.70 -1.43 -10.28
CA ALA A 72 1.73 -0.66 -11.53
C ALA A 72 3.16 -0.50 -12.07
N GLU A 73 4.15 -0.38 -11.20
CA GLU A 73 5.55 -0.37 -11.63
C GLU A 73 5.94 -1.72 -12.25
N GLN A 74 5.47 -2.86 -11.71
CA GLN A 74 5.68 -4.16 -12.36
C GLN A 74 4.96 -4.26 -13.71
N SER A 75 3.78 -3.65 -13.87
CA SER A 75 3.04 -3.71 -15.14
C SER A 75 3.70 -2.93 -16.27
N THR A 76 4.62 -2.01 -15.98
CA THR A 76 5.38 -1.28 -17.01
C THR A 76 6.17 -2.21 -17.93
N ALA A 77 6.60 -3.38 -17.41
CA ALA A 77 7.30 -4.40 -18.20
C ALA A 77 6.44 -5.02 -19.31
N VAL A 78 5.11 -4.85 -19.24
CA VAL A 78 4.13 -5.40 -20.19
C VAL A 78 3.23 -4.30 -20.79
N GLY A 79 3.73 -3.07 -20.87
CA GLY A 79 3.03 -1.95 -21.50
C GLY A 79 2.14 -1.11 -20.57
N GLY A 80 2.24 -1.33 -19.25
CA GLY A 80 1.62 -0.49 -18.24
C GLY A 80 2.28 0.87 -18.05
N ARG A 81 1.67 1.69 -17.19
CA ARG A 81 2.20 3.01 -16.80
C ARG A 81 2.32 3.14 -15.28
N SER A 82 3.23 3.99 -14.83
CA SER A 82 3.33 4.38 -13.41
C SER A 82 2.03 5.05 -12.92
N THR A 83 1.61 4.68 -11.71
CA THR A 83 0.41 5.21 -11.06
C THR A 83 0.51 6.72 -10.80
N ARG A 84 -0.53 7.46 -11.17
CA ARG A 84 -0.73 8.85 -10.75
C ARG A 84 -1.43 8.92 -9.39
N LEU A 85 -0.74 9.45 -8.40
CA LEU A 85 -1.20 9.50 -7.01
C LEU A 85 -1.77 10.88 -6.65
N PRO A 86 -2.78 10.96 -5.76
CA PRO A 86 -3.13 12.19 -5.08
C PRO A 86 -2.06 12.49 -4.01
N ASP A 87 -0.87 12.86 -4.46
CA ASP A 87 0.31 13.06 -3.59
C ASP A 87 -0.02 14.05 -2.46
N ILE A 88 0.38 13.69 -1.25
CA ILE A 88 0.26 14.54 -0.08
C ILE A 88 1.29 15.66 -0.04
N ASN A 89 2.34 15.56 -0.86
CA ASN A 89 3.43 16.54 -0.94
C ASN A 89 4.02 16.85 0.44
N SER A 90 4.24 15.79 1.23
CA SER A 90 4.74 15.91 2.59
C SER A 90 5.73 14.80 2.88
N GLU A 91 6.90 15.21 3.39
CA GLU A 91 7.96 14.28 3.78
C GLU A 91 7.54 13.49 5.03
N ASN A 92 6.92 14.15 6.00
CA ASN A 92 6.62 13.55 7.31
C ASN A 92 5.14 13.22 7.50
N GLY A 93 4.24 13.73 6.67
CA GLY A 93 2.80 13.52 6.80
C GLY A 93 2.22 14.13 8.09
N PHE A 94 1.06 13.61 8.49
CA PHE A 94 0.32 14.04 9.66
C PHE A 94 -0.10 12.85 10.51
N PHE A 95 0.58 12.64 11.64
CA PHE A 95 0.17 11.66 12.65
C PHE A 95 -0.92 12.22 13.57
N GLY A 96 -0.84 13.52 13.90
CA GLY A 96 -1.80 14.17 14.79
C GLY A 96 -1.29 15.51 15.31
N LEU A 97 -1.99 16.06 16.30
CA LEU A 97 -1.62 17.30 16.97
C LEU A 97 -0.88 17.00 18.28
N GLY A 98 0.27 17.64 18.45
CA GLY A 98 1.04 17.64 19.69
C GLY A 98 0.67 18.81 20.63
N PRO A 99 1.43 18.97 21.72
CA PRO A 99 1.27 20.09 22.64
C PRO A 99 1.25 21.44 21.92
N GLY A 100 0.28 22.29 22.27
CA GLY A 100 0.12 23.61 21.63
C GLY A 100 -0.44 23.56 20.20
N GLY A 101 -0.98 22.42 19.74
CA GLY A 101 -1.59 22.30 18.42
C GLY A 101 -0.59 22.15 17.27
N GLN A 102 0.67 21.81 17.57
CA GLN A 102 1.68 21.62 16.54
C GLN A 102 1.45 20.31 15.78
N PRO A 103 1.48 20.31 14.44
CA PRO A 103 1.37 19.08 13.66
C PRO A 103 2.59 18.18 13.91
N LEU A 104 2.33 16.90 14.17
CA LEU A 104 3.33 15.87 14.38
C LEU A 104 3.43 14.98 13.13
N GLY A 105 4.66 14.67 12.74
CA GLY A 105 4.96 13.80 11.61
C GLY A 105 4.74 12.33 11.94
N ARG A 106 4.95 11.48 10.93
CA ARG A 106 4.91 10.03 11.01
C ARG A 106 5.74 9.50 12.17
N LEU A 107 5.37 8.33 12.64
CA LEU A 107 6.05 7.65 13.71
C LEU A 107 7.34 7.00 13.22
N VAL A 108 8.34 6.95 14.08
CA VAL A 108 9.52 6.10 13.94
C VAL A 108 9.79 5.44 15.28
N LEU A 109 10.49 4.31 15.27
CA LEU A 109 10.93 3.70 16.53
C LEU A 109 11.98 4.60 17.17
N GLN A 110 11.71 5.08 18.39
CA GLN A 110 12.64 5.92 19.15
C GLN A 110 12.90 5.32 20.53
N VAL A 111 14.07 5.66 21.08
CA VAL A 111 14.41 5.40 22.48
C VAL A 111 14.16 6.69 23.25
N ASN A 112 13.29 6.66 24.24
CA ASN A 112 13.09 7.77 25.16
C ASN A 112 14.39 7.97 25.96
N PRO A 113 15.07 9.13 25.86
CA PRO A 113 16.37 9.31 26.50
C PRO A 113 16.27 9.46 28.03
N GLN A 114 15.09 9.75 28.57
CA GLN A 114 14.87 9.88 30.02
C GLN A 114 14.50 8.55 30.68
N THR A 115 13.69 7.73 30.02
CA THR A 115 13.16 6.47 30.58
C THR A 115 13.84 5.23 30.02
N GLY A 116 14.58 5.34 28.92
CA GLY A 116 15.12 4.22 28.16
C GLY A 116 14.06 3.40 27.41
N ALA A 117 12.78 3.79 27.49
CA ALA A 117 11.70 3.06 26.84
C ALA A 117 11.81 3.15 25.32
N VAL A 118 11.65 2.02 24.63
CA VAL A 118 11.66 1.96 23.17
C VAL A 118 10.23 1.86 22.66
N GLY A 119 9.84 2.73 21.75
CA GLY A 119 8.49 2.71 21.18
C GLY A 119 8.31 3.67 20.00
N PRO A 120 7.18 3.56 19.28
CA PRO A 120 6.86 4.50 18.22
C PRO A 120 6.69 5.92 18.79
N ALA A 121 7.37 6.89 18.19
CA ALA A 121 7.23 8.31 18.52
C ALA A 121 7.32 9.15 17.23
N PRO A 122 6.70 10.34 17.19
CA PRO A 122 6.79 11.22 16.02
C PRO A 122 8.23 11.51 15.64
N ILE A 123 8.55 11.43 14.35
CA ILE A 123 9.87 11.76 13.80
C ILE A 123 10.24 13.23 14.01
N GLY A 124 9.24 14.10 14.23
CA GLY A 124 9.40 15.53 14.41
C GLY A 124 8.11 16.27 13.98
N PRO A 125 8.23 17.54 13.55
CA PRO A 125 7.14 18.28 12.94
C PRO A 125 6.57 17.55 11.71
N GLY A 126 5.24 17.60 11.58
CA GLY A 126 4.50 17.13 10.42
C GLY A 126 3.80 18.26 9.67
N ASP A 127 2.98 17.90 8.69
CA ASP A 127 2.29 18.85 7.82
C ASP A 127 0.78 18.59 7.85
N VAL A 128 -0.04 19.60 8.14
CA VAL A 128 -1.50 19.46 8.03
C VAL A 128 -1.86 19.19 6.55
N PRO A 129 -2.65 18.14 6.23
CA PRO A 129 -2.94 17.81 4.85
C PRO A 129 -3.64 18.95 4.09
N ALA A 130 -3.03 19.42 3.00
CA ALA A 130 -3.52 20.53 2.18
C ALA A 130 -4.26 20.03 0.92
N PRO A 131 -5.21 20.78 0.34
CA PRO A 131 -5.93 20.37 -0.88
C PRO A 131 -5.01 19.89 -2.01
N PHE A 132 -5.44 18.88 -2.76
CA PHE A 132 -4.68 18.41 -3.92
C PHE A 132 -4.74 19.43 -5.06
N THR A 133 -3.58 19.80 -5.58
CA THR A 133 -3.40 20.85 -6.59
C THR A 133 -3.16 20.31 -8.00
N GLY A 134 -2.95 19.00 -8.16
CA GLY A 134 -2.79 18.36 -9.47
C GLY A 134 -4.12 18.13 -10.20
N ASP A 135 -4.01 17.55 -11.39
CA ASP A 135 -5.18 17.16 -12.18
C ASP A 135 -5.84 15.91 -11.60
N ARG A 136 -7.10 16.05 -11.16
CA ARG A 136 -7.89 14.95 -10.59
C ARG A 136 -8.30 13.92 -11.64
N ALA A 137 -8.40 14.31 -12.92
CA ALA A 137 -8.80 13.41 -14.00
C ALA A 137 -7.68 12.41 -14.38
N ASP A 138 -6.42 12.74 -14.09
CA ASP A 138 -5.28 11.86 -14.36
C ASP A 138 -4.99 10.89 -13.19
N LEU A 139 -5.70 10.98 -12.07
CA LEU A 139 -5.48 10.11 -10.91
C LEU A 139 -5.81 8.64 -11.23
N ASP A 140 -4.97 7.75 -10.70
CA ASP A 140 -5.08 6.29 -10.86
C ASP A 140 -5.27 5.58 -9.50
N ASN A 141 -5.09 6.29 -8.39
CA ASN A 141 -5.18 5.71 -7.05
C ASN A 141 -6.23 6.43 -6.19
N PHE A 142 -7.28 5.68 -5.85
CA PHE A 142 -8.41 6.08 -5.02
C PHE A 142 -8.39 5.36 -3.66
N GLY A 143 -7.18 5.02 -3.19
CA GLY A 143 -6.95 4.57 -1.82
C GLY A 143 -7.14 5.70 -0.82
N VAL A 144 -8.05 5.53 0.14
CA VAL A 144 -8.26 6.51 1.22
C VAL A 144 -8.07 5.84 2.58
N PRO A 145 -7.13 6.29 3.42
CA PRO A 145 -6.90 5.67 4.72
C PRO A 145 -8.16 5.66 5.60
N GLY A 146 -8.42 4.52 6.23
CA GLY A 146 -9.50 4.33 7.21
C GLY A 146 -10.91 4.14 6.66
N ILE A 147 -11.13 4.18 5.34
CA ILE A 147 -12.49 4.04 4.78
C ILE A 147 -12.99 2.60 4.81
N THR A 148 -14.30 2.44 4.96
CA THR A 148 -15.10 1.22 4.74
C THR A 148 -15.79 1.26 3.38
N LEU A 149 -16.38 0.14 2.94
CA LEU A 149 -17.25 0.13 1.75
C LEU A 149 -18.39 1.16 1.86
N GLY A 150 -18.99 1.28 3.06
CA GLY A 150 -20.09 2.24 3.29
C GLY A 150 -19.65 3.70 3.10
N THR A 151 -18.51 4.07 3.69
CA THR A 151 -18.00 5.44 3.55
C THR A 151 -17.52 5.76 2.14
N ALA A 152 -16.96 4.77 1.41
CA ALA A 152 -16.49 4.96 0.04
C ALA A 152 -17.63 5.26 -0.96
N LEU A 153 -18.87 4.88 -0.61
CA LEU A 153 -20.09 5.15 -1.36
C LEU A 153 -20.84 6.41 -0.89
N THR A 154 -20.32 7.13 0.10
CA THR A 154 -21.01 8.26 0.75
C THR A 154 -20.35 9.60 0.39
N PRO A 155 -21.07 10.56 -0.21
CA PRO A 155 -20.49 11.87 -0.56
C PRO A 155 -19.99 12.68 0.64
N LEU A 156 -20.63 12.49 1.80
CA LEU A 156 -20.25 13.14 3.05
C LEU A 156 -18.81 12.83 3.50
N LEU A 157 -18.20 11.76 2.98
CA LEU A 157 -16.79 11.45 3.19
C LEU A 157 -15.87 12.61 2.76
N GLY A 158 -16.23 13.32 1.68
CA GLY A 158 -15.43 14.42 1.13
C GLY A 158 -15.75 15.80 1.73
N GLY A 159 -16.83 15.93 2.50
CA GLY A 159 -17.26 17.21 3.07
C GLY A 159 -18.73 17.23 3.50
N PRO A 160 -19.15 18.24 4.27
CA PRO A 160 -18.36 19.35 4.78
C PRO A 160 -17.43 18.94 5.93
N ALA A 161 -16.37 19.72 6.16
CA ALA A 161 -15.50 19.59 7.32
C ALA A 161 -16.21 20.18 8.56
N SER A 162 -16.99 19.36 9.26
CA SER A 162 -17.71 19.80 10.46
C SER A 162 -17.84 18.68 11.49
N PRO A 163 -17.93 19.01 12.80
CA PRO A 163 -18.15 18.02 13.86
C PRO A 163 -19.44 17.21 13.68
N GLU A 164 -20.44 17.77 12.99
CA GLU A 164 -21.72 17.12 12.70
C GLU A 164 -21.63 16.11 11.55
N ASN A 165 -20.51 16.07 10.82
CA ASN A 165 -20.26 15.10 9.76
C ASN A 165 -19.24 14.03 10.22
N PRO A 166 -19.70 12.93 10.84
CA PRO A 166 -18.81 11.88 11.34
C PRO A 166 -18.14 11.07 10.22
N ALA A 167 -18.61 11.20 8.97
CA ALA A 167 -18.00 10.53 7.82
C ALA A 167 -16.82 11.30 7.24
N PHE A 168 -16.64 12.58 7.59
CA PHE A 168 -15.63 13.44 6.97
C PHE A 168 -14.22 12.84 7.10
N ASN A 169 -13.55 12.64 5.96
CA ASN A 169 -12.17 12.23 5.89
C ASN A 169 -11.34 13.31 5.19
N PRO A 170 -10.44 13.99 5.91
CA PRO A 170 -9.66 15.09 5.34
C PRO A 170 -8.73 14.61 4.22
N LEU A 171 -8.38 13.33 4.14
CA LEU A 171 -7.50 12.80 3.09
C LEU A 171 -8.24 12.65 1.76
N TYR A 172 -9.49 12.19 1.76
CA TYR A 172 -10.32 12.16 0.55
C TYR A 172 -10.73 13.57 0.11
N ALA A 173 -11.13 14.42 1.06
CA ALA A 173 -11.53 15.81 0.78
C ALA A 173 -10.49 16.59 -0.03
N ARG A 174 -9.20 16.25 0.10
CA ARG A 174 -8.12 16.87 -0.68
C ARG A 174 -8.30 16.67 -2.18
N PHE A 175 -8.67 15.46 -2.61
CA PHE A 175 -8.63 15.06 -4.02
C PHE A 175 -9.99 14.65 -4.61
N ALA A 176 -11.06 14.63 -3.80
CA ALA A 176 -12.42 14.46 -4.27
C ALA A 176 -12.70 15.38 -5.47
N SER A 177 -13.35 14.84 -6.51
CA SER A 177 -13.70 15.62 -7.70
C SER A 177 -14.72 16.73 -7.40
N ALA A 178 -15.64 16.48 -6.46
CA ALA A 178 -16.60 17.44 -5.94
C ALA A 178 -16.81 17.21 -4.45
N PRO A 179 -16.02 17.85 -3.56
CA PRO A 179 -16.12 17.65 -2.10
C PRO A 179 -17.55 17.80 -1.57
N GLY A 180 -18.03 16.78 -0.84
CA GLY A 180 -19.39 16.69 -0.31
C GLY A 180 -20.44 16.12 -1.28
N GLN A 181 -20.10 16.00 -2.57
CA GLN A 181 -21.02 15.55 -3.64
C GLN A 181 -20.53 14.29 -4.37
N SER A 182 -19.22 14.10 -4.54
CA SER A 182 -18.62 12.91 -5.16
C SER A 182 -18.27 11.84 -4.12
N THR A 183 -18.21 10.59 -4.56
CA THR A 183 -17.82 9.43 -3.75
C THR A 183 -16.49 8.87 -4.25
N VAL A 184 -15.74 8.18 -3.38
CA VAL A 184 -14.47 7.54 -3.77
C VAL A 184 -14.69 6.56 -4.93
N ILE A 185 -15.76 5.78 -4.86
CA ILE A 185 -16.16 4.85 -5.92
C ILE A 185 -16.55 5.60 -7.20
N GLY A 186 -17.28 6.71 -7.09
CA GLY A 186 -17.68 7.53 -8.23
C GLY A 186 -16.49 8.14 -8.95
N ASP A 187 -15.51 8.66 -8.20
CA ASP A 187 -14.29 9.23 -8.75
C ASP A 187 -13.42 8.14 -9.42
N ALA A 188 -13.32 6.95 -8.79
CA ALA A 188 -12.64 5.80 -9.40
C ALA A 188 -13.35 5.30 -10.67
N ALA A 189 -14.68 5.24 -10.67
CA ALA A 189 -15.47 4.88 -11.83
C ALA A 189 -15.29 5.88 -12.97
N ALA A 190 -15.24 7.18 -12.67
CA ALA A 190 -14.95 8.22 -13.67
C ALA A 190 -13.55 8.06 -14.28
N ALA A 191 -12.54 7.75 -13.46
CA ALA A 191 -11.19 7.46 -13.96
C ALA A 191 -11.16 6.20 -14.84
N LEU A 192 -11.91 5.16 -14.48
CA LEU A 192 -12.03 3.94 -15.26
C LEU A 192 -12.73 4.18 -16.61
N ALA A 193 -13.81 4.97 -16.62
CA ALA A 193 -14.48 5.40 -17.85
C ALA A 193 -13.57 6.28 -18.74
N SER A 194 -12.61 6.99 -18.15
CA SER A 194 -11.64 7.83 -18.84
C SER A 194 -10.39 7.06 -19.30
N GLY A 195 -10.58 5.87 -19.86
CA GLY A 195 -9.48 5.08 -20.43
C GLY A 195 -8.71 4.25 -19.40
N GLY A 196 -9.27 3.98 -18.22
CA GLY A 196 -8.76 2.91 -17.37
C GLY A 196 -9.10 1.55 -17.99
N THR A 197 -8.11 0.64 -18.05
CA THR A 197 -8.22 -0.65 -18.75
C THR A 197 -8.28 -1.83 -17.79
N PHE A 198 -7.79 -1.63 -16.57
CA PHE A 198 -7.81 -2.61 -15.50
C PHE A 198 -8.11 -1.93 -14.16
N PHE A 199 -8.75 -2.63 -13.22
CA PHE A 199 -8.88 -2.12 -11.85
C PHE A 199 -8.38 -3.13 -10.80
N THR A 200 -7.81 -2.61 -9.72
CA THR A 200 -7.64 -3.38 -8.48
C THR A 200 -8.64 -2.89 -7.44
N PHE A 201 -9.22 -3.82 -6.70
CA PHE A 201 -10.18 -3.52 -5.65
C PHE A 201 -9.77 -4.26 -4.39
N TRP A 202 -9.30 -3.52 -3.39
CA TRP A 202 -9.01 -4.05 -2.06
C TRP A 202 -9.62 -3.15 -1.00
N LEU A 203 -10.93 -3.29 -0.83
CA LEU A 203 -11.71 -2.56 0.16
C LEU A 203 -12.66 -3.51 0.87
N GLY A 204 -12.79 -3.36 2.18
CA GLY A 204 -13.66 -4.19 3.02
C GLY A 204 -13.04 -4.59 4.36
N ASN A 205 -11.72 -4.58 4.51
CA ASN A 205 -11.11 -4.98 5.79
C ASN A 205 -11.51 -4.04 6.94
N ASN A 206 -11.71 -2.74 6.68
CA ASN A 206 -12.13 -1.79 7.71
C ASN A 206 -13.59 -1.98 8.14
N ASP A 207 -14.41 -2.67 7.35
CA ASP A 207 -15.79 -3.02 7.70
C ASP A 207 -15.85 -4.01 8.89
N VAL A 208 -14.71 -4.66 9.20
CA VAL A 208 -14.53 -5.60 10.33
C VAL A 208 -13.41 -5.18 11.28
N LEU A 209 -12.33 -4.56 10.77
CA LEU A 209 -11.12 -4.26 11.56
C LEU A 209 -11.42 -3.36 12.76
N GLY A 210 -12.24 -2.32 12.58
CA GLY A 210 -12.62 -1.42 13.69
C GLY A 210 -13.31 -2.15 14.84
N TYR A 211 -14.19 -3.10 14.52
CA TYR A 211 -14.83 -3.98 15.50
C TYR A 211 -13.81 -4.88 16.20
N ALA A 212 -12.92 -5.52 15.44
CA ALA A 212 -11.92 -6.44 15.97
C ALA A 212 -10.92 -5.74 16.92
N ILE A 213 -10.35 -4.60 16.53
CA ILE A 213 -9.39 -3.86 17.38
C ILE A 213 -10.06 -3.24 18.62
N GLY A 214 -11.37 -2.99 18.56
CA GLY A 214 -12.20 -2.61 19.70
C GLY A 214 -12.54 -3.75 20.65
N GLY A 215 -11.88 -4.91 20.52
CA GLY A 215 -12.09 -6.09 21.35
C GLY A 215 -13.41 -6.80 21.06
N ALA A 216 -13.98 -6.64 19.87
CA ALA A 216 -15.25 -7.23 19.47
C ALA A 216 -16.43 -6.87 20.40
N ALA A 217 -16.33 -5.75 21.13
CA ALA A 217 -17.26 -5.39 22.20
C ALA A 217 -18.48 -4.57 21.72
N ASN A 218 -18.39 -3.92 20.56
CA ASN A 218 -19.47 -3.09 20.01
C ASN A 218 -19.97 -3.63 18.66
N PRO A 219 -20.98 -4.50 18.63
CA PRO A 219 -21.52 -5.04 17.38
C PRO A 219 -22.07 -3.98 16.42
N ALA A 220 -22.41 -2.77 16.90
CA ALA A 220 -22.99 -1.72 16.05
C ALA A 220 -22.00 -1.14 15.02
N ILE A 221 -20.70 -1.32 15.22
CA ILE A 221 -19.67 -0.89 14.26
C ILE A 221 -19.22 -2.01 13.31
N LEU A 222 -19.69 -3.26 13.53
CA LEU A 222 -19.47 -4.36 12.61
C LEU A 222 -20.45 -4.22 11.45
N THR A 223 -19.93 -4.19 10.22
CA THR A 223 -20.80 -4.20 9.04
C THR A 223 -21.44 -5.58 8.91
N SER A 224 -22.77 -5.63 8.77
CA SER A 224 -23.49 -6.88 8.58
C SER A 224 -23.14 -7.53 7.23
N ASP A 225 -23.24 -8.86 7.13
CA ASP A 225 -23.01 -9.59 5.87
C ASP A 225 -23.89 -9.07 4.73
N ALA A 226 -25.15 -8.75 5.03
CA ALA A 226 -26.11 -8.22 4.07
C ALA A 226 -25.68 -6.83 3.55
N ASP A 227 -25.28 -5.93 4.45
CA ASP A 227 -24.77 -4.61 4.09
C ASP A 227 -23.45 -4.72 3.31
N PHE A 228 -22.55 -5.59 3.73
CA PHE A 228 -21.27 -5.83 3.07
C PHE A 228 -21.49 -6.29 1.63
N GLN A 229 -22.31 -7.32 1.43
CA GLN A 229 -22.63 -7.84 0.08
C GLN A 229 -23.29 -6.77 -0.78
N MET A 230 -24.27 -6.03 -0.24
CA MET A 230 -24.94 -4.96 -0.97
C MET A 230 -23.94 -3.89 -1.41
N ARG A 231 -23.11 -3.38 -0.49
CA ARG A 231 -22.17 -2.29 -0.76
C ARG A 231 -21.05 -2.71 -1.69
N LEU A 232 -20.53 -3.93 -1.54
CA LEU A 232 -19.54 -4.49 -2.46
C LEU A 232 -20.10 -4.60 -3.88
N ASN A 233 -21.33 -5.11 -4.03
CA ASN A 233 -22.00 -5.19 -5.34
C ASN A 233 -22.24 -3.81 -5.95
N LEU A 234 -22.64 -2.81 -5.15
CA LEU A 234 -22.80 -1.43 -5.63
C LEU A 234 -21.46 -0.85 -6.11
N ALA A 235 -20.39 -1.05 -5.33
CA ALA A 235 -19.07 -0.52 -5.67
C ALA A 235 -18.49 -1.16 -6.94
N LEU A 236 -18.46 -2.49 -7.02
CA LEU A 236 -17.98 -3.21 -8.20
C LEU A 236 -18.89 -2.98 -9.41
N GLY A 237 -20.20 -2.92 -9.20
CA GLY A 237 -21.18 -2.60 -10.24
C GLY A 237 -20.93 -1.24 -10.87
N ALA A 238 -20.62 -0.21 -10.07
CA ALA A 238 -20.28 1.12 -10.58
C ALA A 238 -19.03 1.12 -11.46
N LEU A 239 -17.97 0.39 -11.05
CA LEU A 239 -16.74 0.26 -11.84
C LEU A 239 -17.01 -0.48 -13.17
N LEU A 240 -17.68 -1.64 -13.12
CA LEU A 240 -17.98 -2.43 -14.31
C LEU A 240 -18.93 -1.73 -15.27
N GLN A 241 -19.85 -0.90 -14.76
CA GLN A 241 -20.71 -0.06 -15.61
C GLN A 241 -19.94 1.08 -16.27
N ALA A 242 -18.95 1.65 -15.59
CA ALA A 242 -18.12 2.73 -16.13
C ALA A 242 -17.24 2.28 -17.30
N ASN A 243 -16.71 1.06 -17.25
CA ASN A 243 -16.06 0.42 -18.40
C ASN A 243 -16.34 -1.09 -18.44
N PRO A 244 -17.35 -1.54 -19.21
CA PRO A 244 -17.72 -2.96 -19.31
C PRO A 244 -16.63 -3.87 -19.92
N ALA A 245 -15.63 -3.28 -20.60
CA ALA A 245 -14.50 -4.01 -21.16
C ALA A 245 -13.32 -4.14 -20.17
N ALA A 246 -13.30 -3.34 -19.10
CA ALA A 246 -12.24 -3.39 -18.11
C ALA A 246 -12.27 -4.72 -17.35
N LYS A 247 -11.12 -5.39 -17.29
CA LYS A 247 -10.91 -6.51 -16.37
C LYS A 247 -10.50 -5.96 -15.00
N GLY A 248 -10.52 -6.80 -13.97
CA GLY A 248 -10.05 -6.36 -12.66
C GLY A 248 -9.73 -7.51 -11.72
N ALA A 249 -9.01 -7.18 -10.65
CA ALA A 249 -8.69 -8.08 -9.56
C ALA A 249 -9.33 -7.57 -8.27
N VAL A 250 -10.07 -8.44 -7.59
CA VAL A 250 -10.66 -8.17 -6.28
C VAL A 250 -9.89 -8.98 -5.25
N ALA A 251 -9.26 -8.30 -4.30
CA ALA A 251 -8.52 -8.95 -3.23
C ALA A 251 -9.43 -9.30 -2.06
N ASN A 252 -9.19 -10.47 -1.46
CA ASN A 252 -9.93 -10.92 -0.29
C ASN A 252 -9.55 -10.12 0.96
N ILE A 253 -10.39 -10.21 1.99
CA ILE A 253 -10.04 -9.70 3.31
C ILE A 253 -9.16 -10.78 3.98
N PRO A 254 -7.90 -10.47 4.34
CA PRO A 254 -7.06 -11.43 5.05
C PRO A 254 -7.64 -11.69 6.43
N ASN A 255 -7.31 -12.85 7.02
CA ASN A 255 -7.66 -13.10 8.41
C ASN A 255 -6.98 -12.02 9.28
N LEU A 256 -7.74 -11.35 10.14
CA LEU A 256 -7.22 -10.25 10.95
C LEU A 256 -6.40 -10.76 12.13
N ASP A 257 -6.62 -12.00 12.58
CA ASP A 257 -5.91 -12.60 13.71
C ASP A 257 -4.40 -12.77 13.47
N VAL A 258 -3.92 -12.73 12.21
CA VAL A 258 -2.49 -12.83 11.86
C VAL A 258 -1.78 -11.49 11.95
N LEU A 259 -2.51 -10.38 12.14
CA LEU A 259 -1.90 -9.06 12.23
C LEU A 259 -1.09 -8.95 13.53
N PRO A 260 0.04 -8.22 13.54
CA PRO A 260 0.84 -8.00 14.76
C PRO A 260 0.05 -7.37 15.92
N PHE A 261 -1.05 -6.68 15.64
CA PHE A 261 -1.94 -6.14 16.67
C PHE A 261 -2.57 -7.22 17.55
N PHE A 262 -2.90 -8.39 16.97
CA PHE A 262 -3.53 -9.51 17.68
C PHE A 262 -2.53 -10.58 18.14
N ASN A 263 -1.28 -10.51 17.67
CA ASN A 263 -0.21 -11.42 18.06
C ASN A 263 0.82 -10.69 18.92
N LEU A 264 0.73 -10.88 20.23
CA LEU A 264 1.73 -10.37 21.16
C LEU A 264 2.94 -11.31 21.17
N VAL A 265 4.13 -10.78 20.91
CA VAL A 265 5.38 -11.49 21.18
C VAL A 265 5.66 -11.40 22.70
N PRO A 266 5.78 -12.51 23.43
CA PRO A 266 6.10 -12.48 24.85
C PRO A 266 7.43 -11.77 25.11
N TRP A 267 7.55 -11.11 26.26
CA TRP A 267 8.83 -10.64 26.76
C TRP A 267 9.84 -11.80 26.78
N ASN A 268 11.03 -11.60 26.20
CA ASN A 268 12.08 -12.61 26.08
C ASN A 268 11.73 -13.87 25.26
N ALA A 269 10.94 -13.72 24.18
CA ALA A 269 10.63 -14.83 23.26
C ALA A 269 11.87 -15.45 22.57
N LEU A 270 13.02 -14.77 22.62
CA LEU A 270 14.32 -15.26 22.16
C LEU A 270 15.31 -15.22 23.34
N PRO A 271 15.45 -16.30 24.13
CA PRO A 271 16.53 -16.39 25.11
C PRO A 271 17.87 -16.36 24.37
N LEU A 272 18.62 -15.26 24.53
CA LEU A 272 19.98 -15.10 24.02
C LEU A 272 20.97 -15.84 24.92
N ASP A 273 20.78 -17.15 25.08
CA ASP A 273 21.60 -18.01 25.96
C ASP A 273 22.77 -18.66 25.19
N GLY A 274 23.06 -18.16 23.98
CA GLY A 274 24.19 -18.62 23.18
C GLY A 274 25.51 -18.00 23.67
N PRO A 275 26.59 -18.78 23.83
CA PRO A 275 27.89 -18.23 24.20
C PRO A 275 28.32 -17.18 23.16
N GLN A 276 28.53 -15.95 23.61
CA GLN A 276 29.18 -14.92 22.82
C GLN A 276 30.58 -15.45 22.45
N PRO A 277 30.95 -15.55 21.16
CA PRO A 277 32.33 -15.83 20.81
C PRO A 277 33.18 -14.68 21.34
N LEU A 278 34.01 -14.99 22.33
CA LEU A 278 35.02 -14.05 22.83
C LEU A 278 35.91 -13.66 21.65
N SER A 279 35.92 -12.37 21.33
CA SER A 279 36.89 -11.73 20.45
C SER A 279 38.29 -11.78 21.04
#